data_AF-F9NWC2-F1
#
_entry.id   AF-F9NWC2-F1
#
_cell.length_a   1.000
_cell.length_b   1.000
_cell.length_c   1.000
_cell.angle_alpha   90.00
_cell.angle_beta   90.00
_cell.angle_gamma   90.00
#
_symmetry.space_group_name_H-M   'P 1'
#
loop_
_entity.id
_entity.type
_entity.pdbx_description
1 polymer ?
#
loop_
_entity_poly.entity_id
_entity_poly.type
_entity_poly.pdbx_seq_one_letter_code
_entity_poly.pdbx_strand_id
1 'polypeptide(L)'
;MIDLTDILPLTAIRLDEHVDDWREALQAVGRLLVSTGTATPRYTQAMIDNVEKNGPYIVVAPGFALAHARPDSSVLRTGMSWIRLDEPVAFGHETNDPVTLVAGLAATDASAHQNVLAALASALADPNRRNALDTATTPQQVVSILSNETGRHPVETSTSQNLLLTVCGNGLGTSLFLKNTTEQVLDAWAWTPYLSVEATDTISARGRCSEADAILTSEAIAQTLGELPIPVEVVDDFTSMSQVDAALRHIYDV
;
A
#
# COMPACT_ATOMS: atom_id res chain seq x y z
N MET A 1 -12.71 4.03 -8.37
CA MET A 1 -11.61 3.13 -7.97
C MET A 1 -12.03 2.52 -6.65
N ILE A 2 -11.92 1.21 -6.45
CA ILE A 2 -12.24 0.60 -5.15
C ILE A 2 -11.06 0.89 -4.24
N ASP A 3 -11.29 1.56 -3.12
CA ASP A 3 -10.29 1.70 -2.08
C ASP A 3 -10.08 0.33 -1.42
N LEU A 4 -8.84 -0.17 -1.41
CA LEU A 4 -8.51 -1.47 -0.83
C LEU A 4 -8.80 -1.51 0.67
N THR A 5 -8.76 -0.36 1.37
CA THR A 5 -9.09 -0.28 2.79
C THR A 5 -10.57 -0.53 3.08
N ASP A 6 -11.47 -0.25 2.14
CA ASP A 6 -12.92 -0.51 2.27
C ASP A 6 -13.24 -2.01 2.28
N ILE A 7 -12.45 -2.78 1.53
CA ILE A 7 -12.67 -4.22 1.34
C ILE A 7 -11.73 -5.07 2.19
N LEU A 8 -10.53 -4.59 2.54
CA LEU A 8 -9.55 -5.27 3.39
C LEU A 8 -9.23 -4.38 4.61
N PRO A 9 -10.15 -4.30 5.59
CA PRO A 9 -9.85 -3.59 6.83
C PRO A 9 -8.70 -4.29 7.56
N LEU A 10 -7.89 -3.52 8.30
CA LEU A 10 -6.74 -4.04 9.05
C LEU A 10 -7.11 -5.18 10.01
N THR A 11 -8.34 -5.18 10.53
CA THR A 11 -8.87 -6.23 11.39
C THR A 11 -9.09 -7.57 10.68
N ALA A 12 -9.16 -7.57 9.33
CA ALA A 12 -9.25 -8.76 8.48
C ALA A 12 -7.88 -9.30 8.04
N ILE A 13 -6.79 -8.80 8.63
CA ILE A 13 -5.42 -9.25 8.33
C ILE A 13 -4.84 -9.93 9.57
N ARG A 14 -4.24 -11.10 9.39
CA ARG A 14 -3.36 -11.72 10.38
C ARG A 14 -2.00 -11.99 9.75
N LEU A 15 -0.97 -11.83 10.55
CA LEU A 15 0.40 -12.16 10.18
C LEU A 15 0.85 -13.26 11.13
N ASP A 16 1.63 -14.20 10.60
CA ASP A 16 2.20 -15.31 11.36
C ASP A 16 1.10 -16.19 11.99
N GLU A 17 0.05 -16.48 11.20
CA GLU A 17 -1.04 -17.38 11.60
C GLU A 17 -0.56 -18.83 11.48
N HIS A 18 -0.57 -19.54 12.59
CA HIS A 18 -0.27 -20.97 12.62
C HIS A 18 -1.48 -21.81 12.20
N VAL A 19 -1.27 -22.75 11.28
CA VAL A 19 -2.28 -23.71 10.82
C VAL A 19 -1.62 -25.05 10.48
N ASP A 20 -2.29 -26.17 10.79
CA ASP A 20 -1.73 -27.51 10.55
C ASP A 20 -1.91 -27.98 9.09
N ASP A 21 -2.96 -27.50 8.42
CA ASP A 21 -3.27 -27.90 7.04
C ASP A 21 -3.99 -26.80 6.25
N TRP A 22 -4.23 -27.09 4.96
CA TRP A 22 -4.88 -26.16 4.06
C TRP A 22 -6.34 -25.87 4.48
N ARG A 23 -7.04 -26.80 5.15
CA ARG A 23 -8.41 -26.56 5.62
C ARG A 23 -8.41 -25.55 6.74
N GLU A 24 -7.47 -25.65 7.67
CA GLU A 24 -7.29 -24.69 8.74
C GLU A 24 -6.91 -23.31 8.21
N ALA A 25 -6.10 -23.24 7.14
CA ALA A 25 -5.84 -21.98 6.43
C ALA A 25 -7.13 -21.35 5.87
N LEU A 26 -8.01 -22.14 5.24
CA LEU A 26 -9.33 -21.65 4.78
C LEU A 26 -10.25 -21.25 5.93
N GLN A 27 -10.21 -21.98 7.04
CA GLN A 27 -10.96 -21.63 8.25
C GLN A 27 -10.45 -20.32 8.84
N ALA A 28 -9.15 -20.06 8.86
CA ALA A 28 -8.56 -18.83 9.37
C ALA A 28 -9.00 -17.60 8.57
N VAL A 29 -8.85 -17.61 7.24
CA VAL A 29 -9.37 -16.51 6.39
C VAL A 29 -10.90 -16.40 6.51
N GLY A 30 -11.60 -17.55 6.61
CA GLY A 30 -13.03 -17.61 6.84
C GLY A 30 -13.48 -16.89 8.11
N ARG A 31 -12.80 -17.14 9.24
CA ARG A 31 -13.06 -16.48 10.53
C ARG A 31 -12.93 -14.96 10.41
N LEU A 32 -11.93 -14.48 9.66
CA LEU A 32 -11.72 -13.05 9.42
C LEU A 32 -12.85 -12.42 8.59
N LEU A 33 -13.30 -13.10 7.53
CA LEU A 33 -14.46 -12.67 6.74
C LEU A 33 -15.74 -12.59 7.59
N VAL A 34 -15.95 -13.57 8.49
CA VAL A 34 -17.10 -13.55 9.40
C VAL A 34 -16.99 -12.42 10.42
N SER A 35 -15.82 -12.25 11.03
CA SER A 35 -15.59 -11.23 12.07
C SER A 35 -15.81 -9.79 11.57
N THR A 36 -15.59 -9.57 10.28
CA THR A 36 -15.78 -8.26 9.62
C THR A 36 -17.15 -8.08 8.98
N GLY A 37 -18.07 -9.01 9.20
CA GLY A 37 -19.42 -8.99 8.64
C GLY A 37 -19.44 -9.11 7.11
N THR A 38 -18.40 -9.68 6.51
CA THR A 38 -18.27 -9.84 5.07
C THR A 38 -19.06 -11.06 4.58
N ALA A 39 -18.96 -12.16 5.32
CA ALA A 39 -19.63 -13.41 5.01
C ALA A 39 -20.10 -14.13 6.28
N THR A 40 -20.86 -15.21 6.11
CA THR A 40 -21.25 -16.12 7.19
C THR A 40 -20.35 -17.37 7.19
N PRO A 41 -20.30 -18.17 8.28
CA PRO A 41 -19.50 -19.40 8.34
C PRO A 41 -19.80 -20.40 7.21
N ARG A 42 -21.02 -20.35 6.64
CA ARG A 42 -21.41 -21.15 5.48
C ARG A 42 -20.52 -20.89 4.26
N TYR A 43 -20.04 -19.66 4.07
CA TYR A 43 -19.16 -19.32 2.94
C TYR A 43 -17.81 -20.02 3.08
N THR A 44 -17.27 -20.10 4.30
CA THR A 44 -16.05 -20.85 4.60
C THR A 44 -16.18 -22.33 4.25
N GLN A 45 -17.30 -22.95 4.67
CA GLN A 45 -17.56 -24.34 4.31
C GLN A 45 -17.65 -24.52 2.79
N ALA A 46 -18.34 -23.61 2.09
CA ALA A 46 -18.43 -23.65 0.64
C ALA A 46 -17.06 -23.55 -0.06
N MET A 47 -16.12 -22.75 0.47
CA MET A 47 -14.74 -22.70 -0.04
C MET A 47 -14.02 -24.04 0.15
N ILE A 48 -14.12 -24.65 1.35
CA ILE A 48 -13.50 -25.94 1.66
C ILE A 48 -14.06 -27.04 0.76
N ASP A 49 -15.39 -27.20 0.71
CA ASP A 49 -16.07 -28.20 -0.11
C ASP A 49 -15.67 -28.11 -1.59
N ASN A 50 -15.45 -26.89 -2.09
CA ASN A 50 -15.07 -26.66 -3.48
C ASN A 50 -13.63 -27.11 -3.76
N VAL A 51 -12.71 -26.93 -2.81
CA VAL A 51 -11.33 -27.43 -2.92
C VAL A 51 -11.29 -28.94 -2.79
N GLU A 52 -12.06 -29.54 -1.88
CA GLU A 52 -12.15 -31.01 -1.77
C GLU A 52 -12.67 -31.65 -3.05
N LYS A 53 -13.64 -31.00 -3.71
CA LYS A 53 -14.27 -31.51 -4.93
C LYS A 53 -13.42 -31.30 -6.19
N ASN A 54 -12.76 -30.15 -6.33
CA ASN A 54 -12.12 -29.76 -7.58
C ASN A 54 -10.59 -29.66 -7.49
N GLY A 55 -10.01 -29.99 -6.34
CA GLY A 55 -8.58 -29.82 -6.07
C GLY A 55 -8.21 -28.35 -5.79
N PRO A 56 -6.90 -28.06 -5.67
CA PRO A 56 -6.39 -26.78 -5.18
C PRO A 56 -6.40 -25.67 -6.24
N TYR A 57 -7.52 -25.49 -6.96
CA TYR A 57 -7.67 -24.45 -8.00
C TYR A 57 -7.47 -23.01 -7.49
N ILE A 58 -7.57 -22.82 -6.18
CA ILE A 58 -7.36 -21.54 -5.50
C ILE A 58 -5.88 -21.16 -5.40
N VAL A 59 -4.95 -22.08 -5.63
CA VAL A 59 -3.51 -21.81 -5.62
C VAL A 59 -3.10 -21.28 -6.99
N VAL A 60 -3.09 -19.96 -7.14
CA VAL A 60 -2.98 -19.29 -8.45
C VAL A 60 -1.57 -18.76 -8.77
N ALA A 61 -0.67 -18.74 -7.79
CA ALA A 61 0.72 -18.35 -7.96
C ALA A 61 1.62 -19.07 -6.94
N PRO A 62 2.94 -19.17 -7.17
CA PRO A 62 3.87 -19.75 -6.19
C PRO A 62 3.71 -19.13 -4.81
N GLY A 63 3.50 -19.97 -3.80
CA GLY A 63 3.36 -19.53 -2.42
C GLY A 63 2.08 -18.75 -2.10
N PHE A 64 1.07 -18.73 -2.99
CA PHE A 64 -0.13 -17.92 -2.80
C PHE A 64 -1.43 -18.64 -3.17
N ALA A 65 -2.40 -18.56 -2.25
CA ALA A 65 -3.76 -19.05 -2.47
C ALA A 65 -4.80 -17.93 -2.34
N LEU A 66 -5.76 -17.89 -3.27
CA LEU A 66 -6.93 -17.01 -3.22
C LEU A 66 -8.19 -17.83 -2.96
N ALA A 67 -8.54 -17.98 -1.68
CA ALA A 67 -9.73 -18.69 -1.24
C ALA A 67 -11.01 -17.91 -1.63
N HIS A 68 -11.83 -18.53 -2.47
CA HIS A 68 -13.11 -17.96 -2.90
C HIS A 68 -14.07 -19.08 -3.34
N ALA A 69 -15.37 -18.81 -3.27
CA ALA A 69 -16.43 -19.68 -3.79
C ALA A 69 -17.42 -18.87 -4.64
N ARG A 70 -18.38 -19.55 -5.29
CA ARG A 70 -19.48 -18.83 -5.95
C ARG A 70 -20.28 -18.05 -4.89
N PRO A 71 -20.66 -16.80 -5.17
CA PRO A 71 -21.49 -16.04 -4.24
C PRO A 71 -22.87 -16.69 -4.10
N ASP A 72 -23.33 -16.79 -2.85
CA ASP A 72 -24.70 -17.14 -2.48
C ASP A 72 -25.14 -16.24 -1.31
N SER A 73 -26.27 -16.56 -0.66
CA SER A 73 -26.78 -15.81 0.49
C SER A 73 -25.83 -15.78 1.71
N SER A 74 -24.73 -16.53 1.69
CA SER A 74 -23.69 -16.50 2.73
C SER A 74 -22.72 -15.33 2.57
N VAL A 75 -22.68 -14.65 1.43
CA VAL A 75 -21.91 -13.42 1.20
C VAL A 75 -22.81 -12.21 1.50
N LEU A 76 -22.44 -11.42 2.50
CA LEU A 76 -23.26 -10.30 2.99
C LEU A 76 -22.89 -8.99 2.28
N ARG A 77 -21.61 -8.83 1.95
CA ARG A 77 -21.05 -7.70 1.20
C ARG A 77 -19.73 -8.12 0.55
N THR A 78 -19.26 -7.33 -0.41
CA THR A 78 -17.90 -7.50 -0.95
C THR A 78 -16.88 -7.18 0.14
N GLY A 79 -15.87 -8.04 0.28
CA GLY A 79 -14.78 -7.87 1.23
C GLY A 79 -13.72 -8.97 1.10
N MET A 80 -12.58 -8.72 1.71
CA MET A 80 -11.40 -9.56 1.66
C MET A 80 -10.84 -9.78 3.08
N SER A 81 -10.10 -10.87 3.23
CA SER A 81 -9.28 -11.16 4.40
C SER A 81 -7.93 -11.67 3.93
N TRP A 82 -6.94 -11.58 4.81
CA TRP A 82 -5.56 -11.93 4.50
C TRP A 82 -4.90 -12.62 5.69
N ILE A 83 -4.20 -13.71 5.42
CA ILE A 83 -3.26 -14.30 6.38
C ILE A 83 -1.90 -14.54 5.72
N ARG A 84 -0.83 -14.26 6.47
CA ARG A 84 0.49 -14.87 6.24
C ARG A 84 0.64 -16.02 7.23
N LEU A 85 1.03 -17.19 6.73
CA LEU A 85 1.31 -18.36 7.56
C LEU A 85 2.71 -18.24 8.17
N ASP A 86 2.86 -18.69 9.42
CA ASP A 86 4.18 -18.78 10.06
C ASP A 86 5.02 -19.92 9.48
N GLU A 87 4.36 -21.01 9.06
CA GLU A 87 4.94 -22.15 8.39
C GLU A 87 4.27 -22.40 7.01
N PRO A 88 5.03 -22.72 5.95
CA PRO A 88 4.45 -23.03 4.65
C PRO A 88 3.60 -24.29 4.67
N VAL A 89 2.41 -24.25 4.06
CA VAL A 89 1.45 -25.36 4.03
C VAL A 89 1.26 -25.88 2.62
N ALA A 90 1.27 -27.21 2.46
CA ALA A 90 0.99 -27.84 1.17
C ALA A 90 -0.52 -27.92 0.91
N PHE A 91 -0.98 -27.36 -0.21
CA PHE A 91 -2.37 -27.45 -0.68
C PHE A 91 -2.57 -28.62 -1.65
N GLY A 92 -1.50 -29.28 -2.08
CA GLY A 92 -1.48 -30.35 -3.07
C GLY A 92 -1.37 -29.83 -4.51
N HIS A 93 -0.90 -28.60 -4.72
CA HIS A 93 -0.72 -28.02 -6.05
C HIS A 93 0.68 -28.33 -6.61
N GLU A 94 0.75 -28.89 -7.82
CA GLU A 94 1.99 -29.48 -8.37
C GLU A 94 3.20 -28.53 -8.43
N THR A 95 2.98 -27.25 -8.78
CA THR A 95 4.07 -26.29 -9.04
C THR A 95 4.13 -25.07 -8.11
N ASN A 96 3.07 -24.83 -7.34
CA ASN A 96 2.89 -23.58 -6.61
C ASN A 96 2.94 -23.76 -5.09
N ASP A 97 2.98 -25.00 -4.62
CA ASP A 97 3.24 -25.32 -3.23
C ASP A 97 4.72 -25.12 -2.86
N PRO A 98 5.02 -24.90 -1.57
CA PRO A 98 4.06 -24.71 -0.48
C PRO A 98 3.50 -23.28 -0.45
N VAL A 99 2.30 -23.10 0.12
CA VAL A 99 1.62 -21.81 0.27
C VAL A 99 2.07 -21.12 1.56
N THR A 100 2.36 -19.81 1.49
CA THR A 100 2.71 -18.96 2.66
C THR A 100 1.75 -17.79 2.84
N LEU A 101 1.04 -17.39 1.77
CA LEU A 101 0.09 -16.29 1.77
C LEU A 101 -1.29 -16.78 1.33
N VAL A 102 -2.33 -16.46 2.10
CA VAL A 102 -3.71 -16.82 1.76
C VAL A 102 -4.60 -15.59 1.85
N ALA A 103 -5.28 -15.26 0.75
CA ALA A 103 -6.31 -14.23 0.71
C ALA A 103 -7.69 -14.87 0.59
N GLY A 104 -8.64 -14.48 1.44
CA GLY A 104 -10.05 -14.87 1.32
C GLY A 104 -10.84 -13.77 0.66
N LEU A 105 -11.55 -14.04 -0.44
CA LEU A 105 -12.35 -13.06 -1.18
C LEU A 105 -13.82 -13.47 -1.24
N ALA A 106 -14.70 -12.59 -0.76
CA ALA A 106 -16.13 -12.67 -0.95
C ALA A 106 -16.58 -11.47 -1.77
N ALA A 107 -17.20 -11.70 -2.94
CA ALA A 107 -17.62 -10.64 -3.83
C ALA A 107 -19.10 -10.82 -4.18
N THR A 108 -19.91 -9.77 -4.06
CA THR A 108 -21.34 -9.80 -4.41
C THR A 108 -21.59 -9.69 -5.90
N ASP A 109 -20.61 -9.21 -6.67
CA ASP A 109 -20.68 -9.06 -8.11
C ASP A 109 -19.34 -9.39 -8.81
N ALA A 110 -19.43 -9.70 -10.09
CA ALA A 110 -18.28 -10.13 -10.90
C ALA A 110 -17.27 -8.99 -11.19
N SER A 111 -17.71 -7.72 -11.18
CA SER A 111 -16.84 -6.58 -11.49
C SER A 111 -15.91 -6.21 -10.34
N ALA A 112 -16.43 -6.23 -9.11
CA ALA A 112 -15.64 -6.02 -7.91
C ALA A 112 -14.54 -7.09 -7.77
N HIS A 113 -14.87 -8.34 -8.11
CA HIS A 113 -13.92 -9.45 -8.13
C HIS A 113 -12.72 -9.19 -9.06
N GLN A 114 -12.95 -8.69 -10.28
CA GLN A 114 -11.90 -8.45 -11.27
C GLN A 114 -10.88 -7.39 -10.83
N ASN A 115 -11.34 -6.30 -10.20
CA ASN A 115 -10.45 -5.24 -9.74
C ASN A 115 -9.52 -5.73 -8.61
N VAL A 116 -10.05 -6.51 -7.67
CA VAL A 116 -9.27 -7.08 -6.57
C VAL A 116 -8.25 -8.08 -7.10
N LEU A 117 -8.67 -8.94 -8.03
CA LEU A 117 -7.77 -9.88 -8.71
C LEU A 117 -6.62 -9.16 -9.42
N ALA A 118 -6.89 -8.07 -10.13
CA ALA A 118 -5.86 -7.31 -10.84
C ALA A 118 -4.83 -6.70 -9.88
N ALA A 119 -5.27 -6.14 -8.75
CA ALA A 119 -4.39 -5.59 -7.74
C ALA A 119 -3.49 -6.66 -7.10
N LEU A 120 -4.08 -7.80 -6.72
CA LEU A 120 -3.34 -8.96 -6.19
C LEU A 120 -2.34 -9.51 -7.20
N ALA A 121 -2.77 -9.72 -8.45
CA ALA A 121 -1.90 -10.22 -9.51
C ALA A 121 -0.73 -9.28 -9.78
N SER A 122 -0.97 -7.95 -9.79
CA SER A 122 0.09 -6.96 -9.93
C SER A 122 1.10 -7.01 -8.78
N ALA A 123 0.64 -7.13 -7.53
CA ALA A 123 1.51 -7.20 -6.36
C ALA A 123 2.35 -8.48 -6.32
N LEU A 124 1.76 -9.61 -6.70
CA LEU A 124 2.43 -10.91 -6.69
C LEU A 124 3.40 -11.11 -7.87
N ALA A 125 3.18 -10.40 -8.99
CA ALA A 125 4.06 -10.46 -10.15
C ALA A 125 5.34 -9.61 -10.00
N ASP A 126 5.33 -8.61 -9.12
CA ASP A 126 6.50 -7.80 -8.80
C ASP A 126 7.32 -8.45 -7.67
N PRO A 127 8.58 -8.87 -7.92
CA PRO A 127 9.41 -9.53 -6.90
C PRO A 127 9.64 -8.69 -5.64
N ASN A 128 9.73 -7.36 -5.76
CA ASN A 128 9.96 -6.47 -4.62
C ASN A 128 8.71 -6.41 -3.74
N ARG A 129 7.54 -6.23 -4.37
CA ARG A 129 6.26 -6.20 -3.65
C ARG A 129 5.93 -7.57 -3.07
N ARG A 130 6.24 -8.65 -3.78
CA ARG A 130 6.12 -10.01 -3.24
C ARG A 130 6.97 -10.20 -1.99
N ASN A 131 8.26 -9.86 -2.05
CA ASN A 131 9.14 -9.94 -0.90
C ASN A 131 8.68 -9.04 0.26
N ALA A 132 8.13 -7.85 -0.04
CA ALA A 132 7.55 -6.98 0.98
C ALA A 132 6.32 -7.60 1.66
N LEU A 133 5.45 -8.31 0.92
CA LEU A 133 4.33 -9.06 1.50
C LEU A 133 4.81 -10.20 2.39
N ASP A 134 5.84 -10.93 1.96
CA ASP A 134 6.41 -12.04 2.72
C ASP A 134 7.08 -11.54 4.03
N THR A 135 7.60 -10.32 4.06
CA THR A 135 8.34 -9.74 5.21
C THR A 135 7.59 -8.69 6.01
N ALA A 136 6.36 -8.33 5.63
CA ALA A 136 5.54 -7.33 6.32
C ALA A 136 5.38 -7.67 7.81
N THR A 137 5.49 -6.67 8.67
CA THR A 137 5.40 -6.81 10.14
C THR A 137 4.09 -6.25 10.69
N THR A 138 3.32 -5.54 9.87
CA THR A 138 2.05 -4.93 10.27
C THR A 138 0.97 -5.10 9.18
N PRO A 139 -0.32 -5.19 9.57
CA PRO A 139 -1.44 -5.15 8.63
C PRO A 139 -1.41 -3.95 7.68
N GLN A 140 -0.96 -2.79 8.16
CA GLN A 140 -0.88 -1.54 7.39
C GLN A 140 0.08 -1.70 6.21
N GLN A 141 1.25 -2.30 6.45
CA GLN A 141 2.22 -2.58 5.38
C GLN A 141 1.60 -3.45 4.27
N VAL A 142 0.83 -4.48 4.63
CA VAL A 142 0.15 -5.33 3.64
C VAL A 142 -0.79 -4.50 2.77
N VAL A 143 -1.63 -3.65 3.37
CA VAL A 143 -2.56 -2.80 2.61
C VAL A 143 -1.83 -1.84 1.69
N SER A 144 -0.79 -1.14 2.18
CA SER A 144 -0.02 -0.21 1.35
C SER A 144 0.70 -0.91 0.19
N ILE A 145 1.29 -2.10 0.44
CA ILE A 145 1.94 -2.89 -0.62
C ILE A 145 0.92 -3.29 -1.67
N LEU A 146 -0.29 -3.74 -1.29
CA LEU A 146 -1.34 -4.14 -2.23
C LEU A 146 -1.93 -2.96 -3.02
N SER A 147 -1.99 -1.78 -2.41
CA SER A 147 -2.58 -0.57 -2.99
C SER A 147 -1.68 0.16 -3.99
N ASN A 148 -0.50 -0.39 -4.30
CA ASN A 148 0.53 0.29 -5.10
C ASN A 148 1.08 1.57 -4.44
N GLU A 149 0.89 1.74 -3.13
CA GLU A 149 1.50 2.84 -2.36
C GLU A 149 2.99 2.58 -2.06
N THR A 150 3.60 1.57 -2.69
CA THR A 150 5.03 1.25 -2.59
C THR A 150 5.91 2.28 -3.34
N GLY A 151 5.81 3.53 -2.89
CA GLY A 151 6.94 4.45 -2.68
C GLY A 151 7.08 4.86 -1.19
N ARG A 152 6.16 4.45 -0.30
CA ARG A 152 6.09 4.94 1.07
C ARG A 152 7.05 4.21 2.01
N HIS A 153 8.25 4.77 2.16
CA HIS A 153 9.08 4.53 3.34
C HIS A 153 8.27 4.89 4.60
N PRO A 154 8.39 4.13 5.71
CA PRO A 154 7.77 4.50 6.96
C PRO A 154 8.50 5.73 7.51
N VAL A 155 8.00 6.93 7.20
CA VAL A 155 8.36 8.12 7.96
C VAL A 155 7.56 8.03 9.26
N GLU A 156 8.31 7.96 10.35
CA GLU A 156 7.79 8.07 11.71
C GLU A 156 6.82 9.25 11.81
N THR A 157 5.72 9.06 12.53
CA THR A 157 4.68 10.06 12.77
C THR A 157 5.27 11.35 13.34
N SER A 158 5.62 12.29 12.46
CA SER A 158 5.73 13.71 12.73
C SER A 158 4.36 14.32 12.48
N THR A 159 3.78 14.95 13.50
CA THR A 159 2.58 15.78 13.34
C THR A 159 2.85 16.80 12.23
N SER A 160 1.98 16.85 11.21
CA SER A 160 2.23 17.74 10.07
C SER A 160 2.38 19.19 10.52
N GLN A 161 3.43 19.85 10.05
CA GLN A 161 3.74 21.25 10.33
C GLN A 161 3.12 22.21 9.32
N ASN A 162 2.41 21.69 8.32
CA ASN A 162 1.80 22.42 7.22
C ASN A 162 2.80 23.35 6.50
N LEU A 163 4.07 22.92 6.41
CA LEU A 163 5.18 23.71 5.86
C LEU A 163 6.05 22.85 4.94
N LEU A 164 6.23 23.35 3.72
CA LEU A 164 7.15 22.81 2.73
C LEU A 164 8.32 23.78 2.53
N LEU A 165 9.55 23.27 2.59
CA LEU A 165 10.73 24.08 2.28
C LEU A 165 11.22 23.79 0.85
N THR A 166 11.56 24.84 0.10
CA THR A 166 12.23 24.71 -1.19
C THR A 166 13.66 25.27 -1.10
N VAL A 167 14.63 24.52 -1.63
CA VAL A 167 16.05 24.88 -1.54
C VAL A 167 16.70 24.75 -2.91
N CYS A 168 17.39 25.79 -3.37
CA CYS A 168 18.17 25.71 -4.60
C CYS A 168 19.61 26.21 -4.38
N GLY A 169 20.58 25.43 -4.87
CA GLY A 169 22.02 25.64 -4.65
C GLY A 169 22.65 26.83 -5.37
N ASN A 170 21.91 27.48 -6.27
CA ASN A 170 22.43 28.51 -7.18
C ASN A 170 21.87 29.92 -6.91
N GLY A 171 21.23 30.16 -5.76
CA GLY A 171 20.81 31.49 -5.29
C GLY A 171 19.30 31.68 -5.10
N LEU A 172 18.91 32.86 -4.62
CA LEU A 172 17.51 33.20 -4.29
C LEU A 172 16.56 33.09 -5.50
N GLY A 173 17.02 33.43 -6.71
CA GLY A 173 16.17 33.43 -7.91
C GLY A 173 15.69 32.03 -8.35
N THR A 174 16.56 31.02 -8.27
CA THR A 174 16.19 29.63 -8.61
C THR A 174 15.36 28.95 -7.52
N SER A 175 15.54 29.36 -6.27
CA SER A 175 14.70 28.92 -5.14
C SER A 175 13.26 29.43 -5.28
N LEU A 176 13.10 30.64 -5.83
CA LEU A 176 11.78 31.21 -6.11
C LEU A 176 11.07 30.53 -7.28
N PHE A 177 11.77 30.03 -8.30
CA PHE A 177 11.13 29.26 -9.37
C PHE A 177 10.50 27.98 -8.83
N LEU A 178 11.25 27.20 -8.06
CA LEU A 178 10.72 25.97 -7.44
C LEU A 178 9.55 26.27 -6.51
N LYS A 179 9.67 27.32 -5.67
CA LYS A 179 8.57 27.79 -4.82
C LYS A 179 7.32 28.14 -5.64
N ASN A 180 7.46 28.98 -6.67
CA ASN A 180 6.32 29.44 -7.47
C ASN A 180 5.65 28.29 -8.23
N THR A 181 6.42 27.33 -8.74
CA THR A 181 5.87 26.14 -9.42
C THR A 181 5.14 25.25 -8.42
N THR A 182 5.68 25.08 -7.22
CA THR A 182 5.03 24.35 -6.12
C THR A 182 3.71 25.00 -5.73
N GLU A 183 3.68 26.31 -5.54
CA GLU A 183 2.44 27.05 -5.23
C GLU A 183 1.40 26.93 -6.35
N GLN A 184 1.81 26.92 -7.63
CA GLN A 184 0.89 26.70 -8.76
C GLN A 184 0.27 25.29 -8.74
N VAL A 185 1.04 24.28 -8.37
CA VAL A 185 0.51 22.91 -8.24
C VAL A 185 -0.46 22.82 -7.06
N LEU A 186 -0.11 23.39 -5.91
CA LEU A 186 -0.99 23.42 -4.74
C LEU A 186 -2.28 24.18 -5.01
N ASP A 187 -2.23 25.26 -5.78
CA ASP A 187 -3.41 26.00 -6.23
C ASP A 187 -4.30 25.12 -7.12
N ALA A 188 -3.71 24.38 -8.07
CA ALA A 188 -4.44 23.43 -8.91
C ALA A 188 -5.12 22.31 -8.09
N TRP A 189 -4.54 21.95 -6.94
CA TRP A 189 -5.12 20.98 -6.01
C TRP A 189 -6.11 21.59 -5.01
N ALA A 190 -6.25 22.92 -4.98
CA ALA A 190 -6.96 23.68 -3.95
C ALA A 190 -6.40 23.48 -2.52
N TRP A 191 -5.08 23.26 -2.40
CA TRP A 191 -4.37 22.98 -1.16
C TRP A 191 -3.66 24.19 -0.54
N THR A 192 -3.59 25.32 -1.26
CA THR A 192 -2.99 26.58 -0.80
C THR A 192 -3.42 27.03 0.61
N PRO A 193 -4.69 26.83 1.07
CA PRO A 193 -5.09 27.21 2.44
C PRO A 193 -4.51 26.33 3.55
N TYR A 194 -4.00 25.14 3.21
CA TYR A 194 -3.60 24.11 4.16
C TYR A 194 -2.08 23.92 4.24
N LEU A 195 -1.33 24.42 3.26
CA LEU A 195 0.12 24.22 3.17
C LEU A 195 0.85 25.50 2.79
N SER A 196 1.86 25.85 3.58
CA SER A 196 2.75 26.98 3.30
C SER A 196 4.01 26.50 2.59
N VAL A 197 4.51 27.29 1.63
CA VAL A 197 5.77 27.00 0.92
C VAL A 197 6.76 28.14 1.17
N GLU A 198 7.95 27.81 1.67
CA GLU A 198 9.02 28.79 1.91
C GLU A 198 10.29 28.43 1.14
N ALA A 199 10.88 29.42 0.45
CA ALA A 199 12.18 29.28 -0.16
C ALA A 199 13.28 29.62 0.86
N THR A 200 14.28 28.75 0.99
CA THR A 200 15.38 28.94 1.94
C THR A 200 16.72 28.41 1.38
N ASP A 201 17.82 28.71 2.08
CA ASP A 201 19.15 28.21 1.73
C ASP A 201 19.45 26.84 2.39
N THR A 202 20.46 26.14 1.89
CA THR A 202 20.81 24.79 2.36
C THR A 202 21.16 24.71 3.85
N ILE A 203 21.74 25.76 4.44
CA ILE A 203 22.10 25.78 5.85
C ILE A 203 20.84 25.96 6.69
N SER A 204 20.00 26.93 6.32
CA SER A 204 18.72 27.21 6.97
C SER A 204 17.76 26.02 6.88
N ALA A 205 17.69 25.35 5.72
CA ALA A 205 16.86 24.16 5.52
C ALA A 205 17.23 23.02 6.48
N ARG A 206 18.54 22.77 6.67
CA ARG A 206 19.01 21.76 7.62
C ARG A 206 18.63 22.14 9.06
N GLY A 207 18.75 23.42 9.42
CA GLY A 207 18.41 23.90 10.76
C GLY A 207 16.90 23.90 11.07
N ARG A 208 16.06 24.02 10.04
CA ARG A 208 14.61 24.13 10.15
C ARG A 208 13.86 22.86 9.73
N CYS A 209 14.56 21.75 9.49
CA CYS A 209 13.94 20.53 8.99
C CYS A 209 12.87 19.96 9.94
N SER A 210 12.96 20.21 11.25
CA SER A 210 11.92 19.81 12.21
C SER A 210 10.65 20.66 12.16
N GLU A 211 10.68 21.81 11.49
CA GLU A 211 9.53 22.72 11.30
C GLU A 211 8.76 22.42 10.00
N ALA A 212 9.26 21.52 9.16
CA ALA A 212 8.73 21.26 7.83
C ALA A 212 8.29 19.81 7.68
N ASP A 213 7.30 19.59 6.82
CA ASP A 213 6.83 18.27 6.43
C ASP A 213 7.77 17.61 5.43
N ALA A 214 8.38 18.41 4.54
CA ALA A 214 9.29 17.95 3.51
C ALA A 214 10.16 19.08 2.95
N ILE A 215 11.23 18.70 2.24
CA ILE A 215 12.08 19.60 1.46
C ILE A 215 12.02 19.22 -0.02
N LEU A 216 11.76 20.19 -0.91
CA LEU A 216 11.94 20.02 -2.36
C LEU A 216 13.22 20.72 -2.80
N THR A 217 14.04 20.02 -3.57
CA THR A 217 15.36 20.56 -3.97
C THR A 217 15.89 19.89 -5.23
N SER A 218 17.10 20.26 -5.68
CA SER A 218 17.82 19.54 -6.74
C SER A 218 18.68 18.41 -6.17
N GLU A 219 19.06 17.46 -7.03
CA GLU A 219 19.92 16.33 -6.67
C GLU A 219 21.21 16.77 -5.96
N ALA A 220 21.89 17.80 -6.49
CA ALA A 220 23.14 18.32 -5.91
C ALA A 220 22.95 18.83 -4.46
N ILE A 221 21.78 19.39 -4.15
CA ILE A 221 21.50 19.92 -2.81
C ILE A 221 20.97 18.83 -1.90
N ALA A 222 20.18 17.88 -2.39
CA ALA A 222 19.81 16.69 -1.63
C ALA A 222 21.06 15.94 -1.12
N GLN A 223 22.07 15.75 -1.98
CA GLN A 223 23.36 15.17 -1.59
C GLN A 223 24.09 16.01 -0.53
N THR A 224 23.99 17.34 -0.62
CA THR A 224 24.60 18.26 0.36
C THR A 224 23.86 18.22 1.70
N LEU A 225 22.53 18.13 1.70
CA LEU A 225 21.69 18.02 2.89
C LEU A 225 21.96 16.71 3.63
N GLY A 226 22.19 15.61 2.90
CA GLY A 226 22.40 14.29 3.47
C GLY A 226 21.12 13.72 4.10
N GLU A 227 21.27 12.75 5.00
CA GLU A 227 20.12 12.15 5.69
C GLU A 227 19.49 13.14 6.67
N LEU A 228 18.18 13.36 6.52
CA LEU A 228 17.35 14.20 7.38
C LEU A 228 16.16 13.38 7.92
N PRO A 229 15.58 13.78 9.06
CA PRO A 229 14.44 13.08 9.66
C PRO A 229 13.12 13.32 8.91
N ILE A 230 13.13 14.12 7.85
CA ILE A 230 11.97 14.44 7.02
C ILE A 230 12.29 14.13 5.55
N PRO A 231 11.28 13.83 4.71
CA PRO A 231 11.48 13.52 3.30
C PRO A 231 12.14 14.68 2.53
N VAL A 232 13.03 14.33 1.62
CA VAL A 232 13.71 15.25 0.70
C VAL A 232 13.45 14.76 -0.72
N GLU A 233 12.66 15.53 -1.48
CA GLU A 233 12.31 15.22 -2.86
C GLU A 233 13.19 15.97 -3.85
N VAL A 234 13.60 15.25 -4.90
CA VAL A 234 14.43 15.79 -5.97
C VAL A 234 13.55 16.20 -7.14
N VAL A 235 13.69 17.46 -7.57
CA VAL A 235 13.08 18.02 -8.77
C VAL A 235 14.20 18.50 -9.69
N ASP A 236 14.26 17.97 -10.90
CA ASP A 236 15.32 18.32 -11.87
C ASP A 236 14.98 19.59 -12.65
N ASP A 237 13.69 19.76 -13.00
CA ASP A 237 13.17 20.95 -13.66
C ASP A 237 12.22 21.71 -12.73
N PHE A 238 12.73 22.76 -12.11
CA PHE A 238 11.99 23.61 -11.19
C PHE A 238 10.80 24.37 -11.79
N THR A 239 10.67 24.38 -13.13
CA THR A 239 9.55 24.99 -13.83
C THR A 239 8.51 23.97 -14.31
N SER A 240 8.81 22.68 -14.16
CA SER A 240 7.93 21.61 -14.57
C SER A 240 6.87 21.34 -13.52
N MET A 241 5.64 21.79 -13.79
CA MET A 241 4.49 21.49 -12.93
C MET A 241 4.25 19.98 -12.77
N SER A 242 4.55 19.17 -13.79
CA SER A 242 4.34 17.71 -13.71
C SER A 242 5.36 17.00 -12.82
N GLN A 243 6.62 17.45 -12.82
CA GLN A 243 7.61 16.91 -11.87
C GLN A 243 7.28 17.33 -10.45
N VAL A 244 6.91 18.60 -10.24
CA VAL A 244 6.56 19.09 -8.90
C VAL A 244 5.26 18.46 -8.39
N ASP A 245 4.26 18.23 -9.25
CA ASP A 245 3.05 17.45 -8.95
C ASP A 245 3.42 16.03 -8.51
N ALA A 246 4.24 15.31 -9.28
CA ALA A 246 4.68 13.97 -8.91
C ALA A 246 5.41 13.95 -7.55
N ALA A 247 6.29 14.91 -7.29
CA ALA A 247 7.01 15.04 -6.02
C ALA A 247 6.06 15.31 -4.84
N LEU A 248 5.10 16.23 -5.00
CA LEU A 248 4.12 16.52 -3.97
C LEU A 248 3.19 15.33 -3.71
N ARG A 249 2.81 14.58 -4.75
CA ARG A 249 1.99 13.37 -4.60
C ARG A 249 2.76 12.30 -3.84
N HIS A 250 4.06 12.21 -4.06
CA HIS A 250 4.91 11.30 -3.31
C HIS A 250 5.01 11.70 -1.83
N ILE A 251 5.10 13.01 -1.52
CA ILE A 251 5.16 13.51 -0.14
C ILE A 251 3.84 13.30 0.62
N TYR A 252 2.72 13.68 0.00
CA TYR A 252 1.41 13.73 0.67
C TYR A 252 0.51 12.52 0.39
N ASP A 253 0.94 11.63 -0.49
CA ASP A 253 0.25 10.41 -0.91
C ASP A 253 -1.17 10.68 -1.46
N VAL A 254 -1.27 11.53 -2.50
CA VAL A 254 -2.53 11.99 -3.12
C VAL A 254 -2.60 11.87 -4.64
#